data_AF-A0A7S1PAN7-F1
#
_entry.id   AF-A0A7S1PAN7-F1
#
_cell.length_a   1.000
_cell.length_b   1.000
_cell.length_c   1.000
_cell.angle_alpha   90.00
_cell.angle_beta   90.00
_cell.angle_gamma   90.00
#
_symmetry.space_group_name_H-M   'P 1'
#
loop_
_entity.id
_entity.type
_entity.pdbx_description
1 polymer ?
#
loop_
_entity_poly.entity_id
_entity_poly.type
_entity_poly.pdbx_seq_one_letter_code
_entity_poly.pdbx_strand_id
1 'polypeptide(L)'
;ARIYRIDGGLVGLDFAYVGGGYSYHTPRDTIEKIRPAALQHYGDTILSLIHEIAYSPTPILRQPSPTSPQRRTDAVFFTVPHLLVVVYPKYVHLMLFALAMTLLLLMSFIEGTGPLSPLGLVAVVFQLTGIVASVLVCGFGVGGLMWLVGRSLRWFDKPWLVGGMFGVTSMAVMLAIQHMYQNNLRRFMERRSKSQIQESTKPPISPADTSKDDTDKDTTNAAAAAAKADLRERRAAMLWERRVTRLSEQHVFMAGQTLWLP
;
A
#
# COMPACT_ATOMS: atom_id res chain seq x y z
N ALA A 1 -30.21 -14.91 -6.42
CA ALA A 1 -29.64 -15.27 -7.75
C ALA A 1 -29.21 -16.74 -7.90
N ARG A 2 -28.68 -17.42 -6.86
CA ARG A 2 -28.13 -18.79 -7.00
C ARG A 2 -29.14 -19.82 -7.53
N ILE A 3 -30.33 -19.88 -6.95
CA ILE A 3 -31.37 -20.87 -7.30
C ILE A 3 -31.79 -20.72 -8.78
N TYR A 4 -32.20 -19.51 -9.19
CA TYR A 4 -32.61 -19.27 -10.57
C TYR A 4 -31.51 -19.49 -11.61
N ARG A 5 -30.26 -19.14 -11.29
CA ARG A 5 -29.13 -19.27 -12.23
C ARG A 5 -28.55 -20.68 -12.29
N ILE A 6 -28.27 -21.28 -11.15
CA ILE A 6 -27.59 -22.59 -11.05
C ILE A 6 -28.59 -23.72 -11.23
N ASP A 7 -29.71 -23.68 -10.52
CA ASP A 7 -30.67 -24.79 -10.51
C ASP A 7 -31.68 -24.63 -11.65
N GLY A 8 -32.02 -23.38 -12.01
CA GLY A 8 -32.99 -23.07 -13.07
C GLY A 8 -32.39 -22.75 -14.45
N GLY A 9 -31.07 -22.57 -14.57
CA GLY A 9 -30.44 -22.19 -15.85
C GLY A 9 -30.93 -20.85 -16.42
N LEU A 10 -31.49 -19.96 -15.59
CA LEU A 10 -32.03 -18.68 -16.03
C LEU A 10 -31.00 -17.55 -15.89
N VAL A 11 -30.98 -16.64 -16.86
CA VAL A 11 -30.29 -15.34 -16.72
C VAL A 11 -31.23 -14.39 -15.99
N GLY A 12 -30.73 -13.75 -14.94
CA GLY A 12 -31.49 -12.77 -14.16
C GLY A 12 -30.70 -11.48 -14.00
N LEU A 13 -31.44 -10.37 -13.88
CA LEU A 13 -30.93 -9.05 -13.52
C LEU A 13 -31.37 -8.74 -12.08
N ASP A 14 -30.48 -8.17 -11.29
CA ASP A 14 -30.73 -7.79 -9.90
C ASP A 14 -30.63 -6.27 -9.78
N PHE A 15 -31.65 -5.64 -9.19
CA PHE A 15 -31.78 -4.20 -9.08
C PHE A 15 -31.84 -3.81 -7.61
N ALA A 16 -30.91 -2.96 -7.18
CA ALA A 16 -30.86 -2.46 -5.82
C ALA A 16 -30.58 -0.96 -5.81
N TYR A 17 -31.28 -0.22 -4.95
CA TYR A 17 -31.04 1.20 -4.77
C TYR A 17 -29.79 1.40 -3.94
N VAL A 18 -28.75 1.96 -4.55
CA VAL A 18 -27.46 2.21 -3.91
C VAL A 18 -27.43 3.62 -3.31
N GLY A 19 -28.37 3.90 -2.39
CA GLY A 19 -28.45 5.15 -1.65
C GLY A 19 -29.14 4.96 -0.30
N GLY A 20 -28.72 5.71 0.72
CA GLY A 20 -29.33 5.60 2.05
C GLY A 20 -29.07 4.25 2.74
N GLY A 21 -28.03 3.52 2.34
CA GLY A 21 -27.74 2.16 2.82
C GLY A 21 -27.61 2.02 4.35
N TYR A 22 -27.38 3.12 5.08
CA TYR A 22 -27.40 3.12 6.55
C TYR A 22 -28.79 2.82 7.15
N SER A 23 -29.87 2.93 6.37
CA SER A 23 -31.23 2.59 6.82
C SER A 23 -31.55 1.10 6.60
N TYR A 24 -30.85 0.43 5.68
CA TYR A 24 -31.06 -0.98 5.34
C TYR A 24 -30.95 -1.90 6.56
N HIS A 25 -31.91 -2.81 6.75
CA HIS A 25 -32.03 -3.69 7.91
C HIS A 25 -32.02 -2.96 9.28
N THR A 26 -32.52 -1.72 9.34
CA THR A 26 -32.67 -1.00 10.60
C THR A 26 -34.09 -0.45 10.76
N PRO A 27 -34.52 -0.07 11.98
CA PRO A 27 -35.80 0.63 12.20
C PRO A 27 -35.95 1.96 11.46
N ARG A 28 -34.87 2.44 10.81
CA ARG A 28 -34.88 3.66 10.02
C ARG A 28 -35.41 3.45 8.61
N ASP A 29 -35.55 2.20 8.16
CA ASP A 29 -36.11 1.85 6.85
C ASP A 29 -37.62 2.12 6.86
N THR A 30 -37.99 3.31 6.40
CA THR A 30 -39.32 3.90 6.56
C THR A 30 -39.72 4.56 5.24
N ILE A 31 -41.02 4.63 4.96
CA ILE A 31 -41.53 5.09 3.65
C ILE A 31 -41.14 6.56 3.37
N GLU A 32 -41.02 7.36 4.42
CA GLU A 32 -40.64 8.77 4.37
C GLU A 32 -39.21 8.98 3.86
N LYS A 33 -38.36 7.95 3.93
CA LYS A 33 -36.99 8.00 3.41
C LYS A 33 -36.87 7.64 1.93
N ILE A 34 -37.93 7.11 1.32
CA ILE A 34 -37.93 6.83 -0.11
C ILE A 34 -37.97 8.17 -0.85
N ARG A 35 -36.92 8.46 -1.60
CA ARG A 35 -36.86 9.69 -2.40
C ARG A 35 -37.78 9.54 -3.63
N PRO A 36 -38.74 10.45 -3.88
CA PRO A 36 -39.61 10.36 -5.06
C PRO A 36 -38.85 10.29 -6.39
N ALA A 37 -37.75 11.04 -6.51
CA ALA A 37 -36.89 11.00 -7.69
C ALA A 37 -36.22 9.63 -7.90
N ALA A 38 -35.89 8.90 -6.84
CA ALA A 38 -35.36 7.55 -6.97
C ALA A 38 -36.44 6.58 -7.48
N LEU A 39 -37.67 6.71 -6.98
CA LEU A 39 -38.79 5.89 -7.44
C LEU A 39 -39.08 6.11 -8.93
N GLN A 40 -39.13 7.37 -9.38
CA GLN A 40 -39.31 7.69 -10.80
C GLN A 40 -38.18 7.11 -11.66
N HIS A 41 -36.93 7.33 -11.24
CA HIS A 41 -35.76 6.80 -11.96
C HIS A 41 -35.80 5.27 -12.09
N TYR A 42 -36.25 4.56 -11.06
CA TYR A 42 -36.47 3.11 -11.13
C TYR A 42 -37.55 2.73 -12.14
N GLY A 43 -38.68 3.42 -12.11
CA GLY A 43 -39.76 3.22 -13.08
C GLY A 43 -39.26 3.38 -14.51
N ASP A 44 -38.56 4.48 -14.80
CA ASP A 44 -38.03 4.77 -16.14
C ASP A 44 -36.98 3.72 -16.58
N THR A 45 -36.11 3.31 -15.66
CA THR A 45 -35.07 2.30 -15.92
C THR A 45 -35.68 0.93 -16.21
N ILE A 46 -36.63 0.48 -15.38
CA ILE A 46 -37.30 -0.81 -15.55
C ILE A 46 -38.15 -0.82 -16.82
N LEU A 47 -38.88 0.27 -17.09
CA LEU A 47 -39.70 0.39 -18.29
C LEU A 47 -38.84 0.33 -19.56
N SER A 48 -37.75 1.09 -19.60
CA SER A 48 -36.81 1.09 -20.73
C SER A 48 -36.19 -0.28 -20.95
N LEU A 49 -35.83 -0.98 -19.87
CA LEU A 49 -35.31 -2.33 -19.92
C LEU A 49 -36.34 -3.33 -20.44
N ILE A 50 -37.59 -3.29 -19.96
CA ILE A 50 -38.67 -4.16 -20.44
C ILE A 50 -38.87 -3.93 -21.94
N HIS A 51 -38.89 -2.68 -22.37
CA HIS A 51 -39.01 -2.32 -23.79
C HIS A 51 -37.86 -2.91 -24.62
N GLU A 52 -36.62 -2.76 -24.15
CA GLU A 52 -35.44 -3.30 -24.85
C GLU A 52 -35.49 -4.84 -24.88
N ILE A 53 -35.86 -5.52 -23.78
CA ILE A 53 -36.01 -6.98 -23.76
C ILE A 53 -37.12 -7.46 -24.70
N ALA A 54 -38.25 -6.75 -24.76
CA ALA A 54 -39.42 -7.15 -25.55
C ALA A 54 -39.23 -6.92 -27.05
N TYR A 55 -38.52 -5.85 -27.44
CA TYR A 55 -38.48 -5.38 -28.82
C TYR A 55 -37.08 -5.41 -29.48
N SER A 56 -36.00 -5.68 -28.73
CA SER A 56 -34.66 -5.74 -29.31
C SER A 56 -34.51 -6.94 -30.25
N PRO A 57 -34.01 -6.76 -31.48
CA PRO A 57 -33.77 -7.85 -32.41
C PRO A 57 -32.63 -8.77 -31.95
N THR A 58 -31.82 -8.32 -30.97
CA THR A 58 -30.76 -9.11 -30.36
C THR A 58 -31.16 -9.56 -28.96
N PRO A 59 -31.13 -10.87 -28.64
CA PRO A 59 -31.46 -11.35 -27.30
C PRO A 59 -30.38 -10.94 -26.29
N ILE A 60 -30.70 -9.93 -25.47
CA ILE A 60 -29.82 -9.27 -24.51
C ILE A 60 -29.51 -10.17 -23.30
N LEU A 61 -30.42 -11.11 -22.99
CA LEU A 61 -30.35 -12.02 -21.83
C LEU A 61 -29.95 -13.45 -22.21
N ARG A 62 -29.23 -13.65 -23.32
CA ARG A 62 -28.82 -15.00 -23.72
C ARG A 62 -27.72 -15.52 -22.79
N GLN A 63 -27.87 -16.74 -22.28
CA GLN A 63 -26.74 -17.44 -21.67
C GLN A 63 -25.63 -17.59 -22.72
N PRO A 64 -24.38 -17.16 -22.43
CA PRO A 64 -23.27 -17.43 -23.32
C PRO A 64 -23.12 -18.95 -23.46
N SER A 65 -23.08 -19.47 -24.69
CA SER A 65 -22.76 -20.88 -24.92
C SER A 65 -21.43 -21.22 -24.24
N PRO A 66 -21.24 -22.41 -23.63
CA PRO A 66 -19.97 -22.83 -23.05
C PRO A 66 -18.80 -22.74 -24.02
N THR A 67 -19.10 -22.83 -25.33
CA THR A 67 -18.18 -22.77 -26.47
C THR A 67 -18.18 -21.42 -27.19
N SER A 68 -18.96 -20.43 -26.74
CA SER A 68 -18.96 -19.12 -27.38
C SER A 68 -17.62 -18.40 -27.15
N PRO A 69 -17.01 -17.82 -28.21
CA PRO A 69 -15.87 -16.90 -28.04
C PRO A 69 -16.25 -15.66 -27.23
N GLN A 70 -17.56 -15.41 -27.08
CA GLN A 70 -18.19 -14.42 -26.21
C GLN A 70 -18.31 -14.87 -24.75
N ARG A 71 -17.44 -15.75 -24.23
CA ARG A 71 -17.15 -15.73 -22.79
C ARG A 71 -16.66 -14.32 -22.50
N ARG A 72 -17.51 -13.49 -21.91
CA ARG A 72 -17.07 -12.22 -21.31
C ARG A 72 -15.93 -12.62 -20.37
N THR A 73 -14.71 -12.32 -20.80
CA THR A 73 -13.54 -12.44 -19.96
C THR A 73 -13.84 -11.62 -18.71
N ASP A 74 -13.46 -12.14 -17.54
CA ASP A 74 -13.57 -11.36 -16.30
C ASP A 74 -13.05 -9.94 -16.60
N ALA A 75 -13.88 -8.93 -16.36
CA ALA A 75 -13.55 -7.55 -16.65
C ALA A 75 -13.54 -6.77 -15.34
N VAL A 76 -12.56 -5.88 -15.21
CA VAL A 76 -12.56 -4.89 -14.15
C VAL A 76 -13.26 -3.66 -14.68
N PHE A 77 -14.22 -3.15 -13.92
CA PHE A 77 -14.95 -1.94 -14.25
C PHE A 77 -15.09 -1.05 -13.02
N PHE A 78 -15.00 0.25 -13.25
CA PHE A 78 -15.31 1.26 -12.24
C PHE A 78 -15.76 2.55 -12.92
N THR A 79 -16.47 3.38 -12.17
CA THR A 79 -16.94 4.68 -12.67
C THR A 79 -16.04 5.77 -12.12
N VAL A 80 -15.51 6.61 -13.00
CA VAL A 80 -14.93 7.89 -12.61
C VAL A 80 -16.10 8.87 -12.46
N PRO A 81 -16.36 9.41 -11.25
CA PRO A 81 -17.56 10.20 -10.99
C PRO A 81 -17.74 11.32 -12.02
N HIS A 82 -18.92 11.38 -12.64
CA HIS A 82 -19.32 12.37 -13.64
C HIS A 82 -18.47 12.41 -14.93
N LEU A 83 -17.59 11.44 -15.16
CA LEU A 83 -16.70 11.44 -16.33
C LEU A 83 -17.00 10.28 -17.28
N LEU A 84 -16.67 9.05 -16.89
CA LEU A 84 -16.87 7.86 -17.72
C LEU A 84 -16.80 6.57 -16.89
N VAL A 85 -17.29 5.49 -17.49
CA VAL A 85 -17.11 4.13 -16.99
C VAL A 85 -15.87 3.53 -17.65
N VAL A 86 -14.88 3.17 -16.85
CA VAL A 86 -13.68 2.46 -17.30
C VAL A 86 -13.99 0.96 -17.29
N VAL A 87 -13.73 0.27 -18.39
CA VAL A 87 -13.87 -1.20 -18.50
C VAL A 87 -12.65 -1.76 -19.22
N TYR A 88 -11.97 -2.73 -18.61
CA TYR A 88 -10.87 -3.46 -19.25
C TYR A 88 -10.79 -4.91 -18.77
N PRO A 89 -10.15 -5.81 -19.55
CA PRO A 89 -10.03 -7.21 -19.19
C PRO A 89 -9.17 -7.45 -17.94
N LYS A 90 -9.50 -8.48 -17.16
CA LYS A 90 -8.77 -8.86 -15.93
C LYS A 90 -7.28 -9.11 -16.14
N TYR A 91 -6.84 -9.61 -17.28
CA TYR A 91 -5.41 -9.81 -17.53
C TYR A 91 -4.65 -8.47 -17.55
N VAL A 92 -5.25 -7.40 -18.09
CA VAL A 92 -4.65 -6.05 -18.04
C VAL A 92 -4.53 -5.58 -16.59
N HIS A 93 -5.53 -5.88 -15.75
CA HIS A 93 -5.45 -5.60 -14.32
C HIS A 93 -4.24 -6.28 -13.66
N LEU A 94 -4.05 -7.58 -13.93
CA LEU A 94 -2.95 -8.36 -13.38
C LEU A 94 -1.59 -7.83 -13.84
N MET A 95 -1.47 -7.40 -15.11
CA MET A 95 -0.26 -6.78 -15.64
C MET A 95 0.06 -5.45 -14.94
N LEU A 96 -0.95 -4.58 -14.77
CA LEU A 96 -0.79 -3.31 -14.06
C LEU A 96 -0.42 -3.53 -12.59
N PHE A 97 -1.02 -4.52 -11.95
CA PHE A 97 -0.69 -4.90 -10.57
C PHE A 97 0.76 -5.42 -10.46
N ALA A 98 1.17 -6.32 -11.34
CA ALA A 98 2.54 -6.84 -11.37
C ALA A 98 3.56 -5.72 -11.64
N LEU A 99 3.25 -4.80 -12.56
CA LEU A 99 4.09 -3.63 -12.83
C LEU A 99 4.22 -2.74 -11.58
N ALA A 100 3.11 -2.42 -10.92
CA ALA A 100 3.12 -1.61 -9.69
C ALA A 100 3.97 -2.26 -8.58
N MET A 101 3.84 -3.58 -8.38
CA MET A 101 4.65 -4.33 -7.41
C MET A 101 6.13 -4.35 -7.78
N THR A 102 6.45 -4.48 -9.07
CA THR A 102 7.83 -4.47 -9.56
C THR A 102 8.47 -3.11 -9.34
N LEU A 103 7.77 -2.01 -9.64
CA LEU A 103 8.25 -0.66 -9.40
C LEU A 103 8.47 -0.40 -7.91
N LEU A 104 7.54 -0.86 -7.05
CA LEU A 104 7.68 -0.74 -5.60
C LEU A 104 8.92 -1.49 -5.09
N LEU A 105 9.15 -2.72 -5.56
CA LEU A 105 10.34 -3.49 -5.20
C LEU A 105 11.62 -2.81 -5.70
N LEU A 106 11.63 -2.30 -6.93
CA LEU A 106 12.79 -1.63 -7.52
C LEU A 106 13.19 -0.38 -6.73
N MET A 107 12.22 0.40 -6.26
CA MET A 107 12.47 1.55 -5.38
C MET A 107 13.20 1.12 -4.10
N SER A 108 12.79 0.03 -3.47
CA SER A 108 13.48 -0.52 -2.28
C SER A 108 14.93 -0.95 -2.55
N PHE A 109 15.23 -1.42 -3.78
CA PHE A 109 16.61 -1.74 -4.17
C PHE A 109 17.45 -0.48 -4.43
N ILE A 110 16.89 0.55 -5.05
CA ILE A 110 17.58 1.83 -5.34
C ILE A 110 17.96 2.56 -4.04
N GLU A 111 17.11 2.48 -3.01
CA GLU A 111 17.39 3.07 -1.69
C GLU A 111 18.48 2.33 -0.88
N GLY A 112 19.06 1.25 -1.42
CA GLY A 112 20.13 0.49 -0.77
C GLY A 112 19.69 -0.34 0.44
N THR A 113 18.43 -0.24 0.83
CA THR A 113 17.75 -1.07 1.82
C THR A 113 17.10 -2.24 1.10
N GLY A 114 17.90 -3.17 0.58
CA GLY A 114 17.35 -4.35 -0.09
C GLY A 114 16.22 -4.97 0.76
N PRO A 115 15.13 -5.47 0.16
CA PRO A 115 13.92 -5.87 0.89
C PRO A 115 14.15 -6.98 1.93
N LEU A 116 15.28 -7.69 1.83
CA LEU A 116 15.71 -8.74 2.75
C LEU A 116 16.86 -8.31 3.69
N SER A 117 17.27 -7.05 3.67
CA SER A 117 18.24 -6.51 4.63
C SER A 117 17.57 -6.37 6.01
N PRO A 118 18.32 -6.46 7.14
CA PRO A 118 17.75 -6.26 8.47
C PRO A 118 17.04 -4.90 8.62
N LEU A 119 17.60 -3.83 8.02
CA LEU A 119 16.99 -2.51 8.01
C LEU A 119 15.70 -2.46 7.17
N GLY A 120 15.68 -3.16 6.04
CA GLY A 120 14.50 -3.30 5.18
C GLY A 120 13.38 -4.08 5.88
N LEU A 121 13.72 -5.16 6.61
CA LEU A 121 12.74 -5.92 7.40
C LEU A 121 12.11 -5.04 8.49
N VAL A 122 12.91 -4.22 9.17
CA VAL A 122 12.41 -3.24 10.14
C VAL A 122 11.49 -2.22 9.44
N ALA A 123 11.86 -1.72 8.26
CA ALA A 123 11.00 -0.82 7.48
C ALA A 123 9.63 -1.45 7.16
N VAL A 124 9.62 -2.72 6.73
CA VAL A 124 8.39 -3.48 6.46
C VAL A 124 7.54 -3.61 7.72
N VAL A 125 8.14 -3.96 8.87
CA VAL A 125 7.42 -4.04 10.15
C VAL A 125 6.79 -2.69 10.51
N PHE A 126 7.52 -1.58 10.35
CA PHE A 126 6.98 -0.24 10.58
C PHE A 126 5.83 0.09 9.62
N GLN A 127 5.94 -0.29 8.35
CA GLN A 127 4.88 -0.06 7.36
C GLN A 127 3.62 -0.87 7.68
N LEU A 128 3.77 -2.14 8.05
CA LEU A 128 2.65 -3.00 8.49
C LEU A 128 2.01 -2.44 9.78
N THR A 129 2.82 -1.96 10.73
CA THR A 129 2.34 -1.27 11.92
C THR A 129 1.56 0.00 11.54
N GLY A 130 2.05 0.74 10.53
CA GLY A 130 1.37 1.87 9.90
C GLY A 130 -0.03 1.54 9.41
N ILE A 131 -0.18 0.45 8.68
CA ILE A 131 -1.46 -0.03 8.15
C ILE A 131 -2.39 -0.40 9.29
N VAL A 132 -1.94 -1.22 10.24
CA VAL A 132 -2.76 -1.65 11.39
C VAL A 132 -3.20 -0.46 12.22
N ALA A 133 -2.27 0.45 12.57
CA ALA A 133 -2.59 1.65 13.33
C ALA A 133 -3.59 2.55 12.58
N SER A 134 -3.45 2.69 11.27
CA SER A 134 -4.39 3.47 10.44
C SER A 134 -5.78 2.88 10.47
N VAL A 135 -5.92 1.56 10.34
CA VAL A 135 -7.20 0.85 10.45
C VAL A 135 -7.83 1.05 11.83
N LEU A 136 -7.04 0.95 12.91
CA LEU A 136 -7.52 1.14 14.28
C LEU A 136 -7.97 2.59 14.52
N VAL A 137 -7.18 3.59 14.12
CA VAL A 137 -7.53 5.01 14.28
C VAL A 137 -8.74 5.38 13.44
N CYS A 138 -8.85 4.85 12.22
CA CYS A 138 -10.02 5.01 11.38
C CYS A 138 -11.26 4.36 12.00
N GLY A 139 -11.17 3.10 12.43
CA GLY A 139 -12.29 2.36 12.99
C GLY A 139 -12.76 2.92 14.33
N PHE A 140 -11.86 2.99 15.32
CA PHE A 140 -12.20 3.41 16.68
C PHE A 140 -12.20 4.93 16.85
N GLY A 141 -11.26 5.64 16.23
CA GLY A 141 -11.18 7.10 16.34
C GLY A 141 -12.27 7.79 15.53
N VAL A 142 -12.21 7.68 14.20
CA VAL A 142 -13.19 8.34 13.31
C VAL A 142 -14.58 7.73 13.48
N GLY A 143 -14.68 6.40 13.49
CA GLY A 143 -15.95 5.70 13.70
C GLY A 143 -16.55 5.95 15.09
N GLY A 144 -15.74 5.91 16.15
CA GLY A 144 -16.19 6.20 17.51
C GLY A 144 -16.65 7.65 17.68
N LEU A 145 -15.93 8.63 17.13
CA LEU A 145 -16.34 10.03 17.13
C LEU A 145 -17.69 10.23 16.41
N MET A 146 -17.86 9.59 15.27
CA MET A 146 -19.12 9.64 14.52
C MET A 146 -20.29 9.01 15.30
N TRP A 147 -20.03 7.94 16.03
CA TRP A 147 -21.01 7.32 16.92
C TRP A 147 -21.41 8.26 18.06
N LEU A 148 -20.44 8.88 18.75
CA LEU A 148 -20.68 9.83 19.84
C LEU A 148 -21.51 11.05 19.41
N VAL A 149 -21.29 11.55 18.19
CA VAL A 149 -22.04 12.70 17.65
C VAL A 149 -23.42 12.27 17.06
N GLY A 150 -23.80 10.99 17.18
CA GLY A 150 -25.06 10.47 16.65
C GLY A 150 -25.13 10.49 15.11
N ARG A 151 -23.97 10.48 14.46
CA ARG A 151 -23.78 10.62 13.01
C ARG A 151 -23.07 9.42 12.38
N SER A 152 -23.12 8.27 13.04
CA SER A 152 -22.60 6.99 12.53
C SER A 152 -23.11 6.73 11.10
N LEU A 153 -22.24 6.25 10.21
CA LEU A 153 -22.58 5.82 8.85
C LEU A 153 -23.06 6.94 7.90
N ARG A 154 -22.95 8.22 8.27
CA ARG A 154 -23.33 9.36 7.38
C ARG A 154 -22.62 9.37 6.03
N TRP A 155 -21.45 8.73 5.94
CA TRP A 155 -20.71 8.57 4.69
C TRP A 155 -21.43 7.68 3.66
N PHE A 156 -22.45 6.89 4.04
CA PHE A 156 -23.31 6.19 3.07
C PHE A 156 -24.22 7.14 2.29
N ASP A 157 -24.59 8.28 2.87
CA ASP A 157 -25.36 9.32 2.16
C ASP A 157 -24.46 10.27 1.38
N LYS A 158 -23.24 10.50 1.89
CA LYS A 158 -22.25 11.41 1.32
C LYS A 158 -20.92 10.69 1.14
N PRO A 159 -20.74 9.90 0.05
CA PRO A 159 -19.55 9.06 -0.15
C PRO A 159 -18.23 9.83 -0.13
N TRP A 160 -18.23 11.11 -0.52
CA TRP A 160 -17.04 11.97 -0.47
C TRP A 160 -16.49 12.16 0.95
N LEU A 161 -17.33 12.01 1.99
CA LEU A 161 -16.87 12.02 3.38
C LEU A 161 -15.92 10.86 3.67
N VAL A 162 -16.01 9.73 2.93
CA VAL A 162 -15.07 8.61 3.12
C VAL A 162 -13.64 9.06 2.85
N GLY A 163 -13.42 9.74 1.73
CA GLY A 163 -12.09 10.24 1.35
C GLY A 163 -11.56 11.26 2.36
N GLY A 164 -12.38 12.23 2.75
CA GLY A 164 -11.98 13.27 3.70
C GLY A 164 -11.70 12.74 5.11
N MET A 165 -12.58 11.88 5.64
CA MET A 165 -12.48 11.44 7.03
C MET A 165 -11.53 10.24 7.20
N PHE A 166 -11.65 9.22 6.36
CA PHE A 166 -10.84 8.01 6.51
C PHE A 166 -9.55 8.10 5.70
N GLY A 167 -9.61 8.66 4.48
CA GLY A 167 -8.42 8.81 3.63
C GLY A 167 -7.38 9.74 4.25
N VAL A 168 -7.77 10.95 4.66
CA VAL A 168 -6.84 11.91 5.27
C VAL A 168 -6.30 11.39 6.60
N THR A 169 -7.15 10.83 7.47
CA THR A 169 -6.70 10.27 8.75
C THR A 169 -5.76 9.09 8.56
N SER A 170 -6.05 8.16 7.65
CA SER A 170 -5.14 7.07 7.33
C SER A 170 -3.80 7.58 6.81
N MET A 171 -3.80 8.58 5.92
CA MET A 171 -2.58 9.16 5.40
C MET A 171 -1.75 9.84 6.50
N ALA A 172 -2.40 10.59 7.38
CA ALA A 172 -1.73 11.26 8.50
C ALA A 172 -1.07 10.25 9.45
N VAL A 173 -1.75 9.15 9.78
CA VAL A 173 -1.19 8.08 10.63
C VAL A 173 -0.01 7.39 9.95
N MET A 174 -0.14 7.06 8.66
CA MET A 174 0.96 6.46 7.88
C MET A 174 2.18 7.39 7.82
N LEU A 175 1.98 8.68 7.56
CA LEU A 175 3.07 9.67 7.53
C LEU A 175 3.71 9.85 8.90
N ALA A 176 2.94 9.85 9.98
CA ALA A 176 3.47 9.94 11.34
C ALA A 176 4.36 8.74 11.69
N ILE A 177 3.93 7.53 11.34
CA ILE A 177 4.71 6.30 11.59
C ILE A 177 5.96 6.26 10.70
N GLN A 178 5.84 6.67 9.44
CA GLN A 178 6.98 6.78 8.54
C GLN A 178 7.99 7.82 9.04
N HIS A 179 7.52 8.98 9.51
CA HIS A 179 8.37 10.00 10.11
C HIS A 179 9.10 9.48 11.37
N MET A 180 8.39 8.73 12.22
CA MET A 180 8.98 8.09 13.39
C MET A 180 10.05 7.06 13.01
N TYR A 181 9.80 6.22 12.01
CA TYR A 181 10.78 5.28 11.46
C TYR A 181 12.04 6.00 10.99
N GLN A 182 11.88 7.03 10.14
CA GLN A 182 12.99 7.80 9.58
C GLN A 182 13.82 8.49 10.68
N ASN A 183 13.17 9.06 11.69
CA ASN A 183 13.86 9.68 12.82
C ASN A 183 14.64 8.66 13.65
N ASN A 184 14.07 7.48 13.90
CA ASN A 184 14.74 6.40 14.64
C ASN A 184 15.93 5.84 13.84
N LEU A 185 15.78 5.68 12.53
CA LEU A 185 16.83 5.22 11.63
C LEU A 185 18.01 6.21 11.63
N ARG A 186 17.74 7.51 11.48
CA ARG A 186 18.78 8.57 11.54
C ARG A 186 19.55 8.52 12.85
N ARG A 187 18.85 8.45 13.99
CA ARG A 187 19.47 8.35 15.32
C ARG A 187 20.32 7.08 15.48
N PHE A 188 19.87 5.95 14.92
CA PHE A 188 20.64 4.71 14.94
C PHE A 188 21.93 4.82 14.13
N MET A 189 21.85 5.37 12.92
CA MET A 189 23.02 5.59 12.05
C MET A 189 24.03 6.56 12.68
N GLU A 190 23.56 7.65 13.28
CA GLU A 190 24.42 8.59 14.02
C GLU A 190 25.16 7.92 15.19
N ARG A 191 24.48 7.07 15.96
CA ARG A 191 25.10 6.32 17.08
C ARG A 191 26.16 5.35 16.57
N ARG A 192 25.87 4.62 15.50
CA ARG A 192 26.79 3.66 14.87
C ARG A 192 28.02 4.36 14.30
N SER A 193 27.84 5.50 13.65
CA SER A 193 28.95 6.31 13.13
C SER A 193 29.85 6.79 14.27
N LYS A 194 29.28 7.33 15.35
CA LYS A 194 30.03 7.78 16.53
C LYS A 194 30.82 6.65 17.20
N SER A 195 30.22 5.46 17.35
CA SER A 195 30.92 4.31 17.95
C SER A 195 32.09 3.83 17.08
N GLN A 196 31.93 3.81 15.75
CA GLN A 196 33.01 3.44 14.84
C GLN A 196 34.15 4.45 14.85
N ILE A 197 33.84 5.75 14.90
CA ILE A 197 34.86 6.80 15.05
C ILE A 197 35.63 6.58 16.35
N GLN A 198 34.92 6.41 17.47
CA GLN A 198 35.54 6.20 18.78
C GLN A 198 36.46 4.96 18.83
N GLU A 199 36.03 3.86 18.22
CA GLU A 199 36.82 2.63 18.13
C GLU A 199 38.06 2.80 17.23
N SER A 200 37.93 3.52 16.11
CA SER A 200 39.06 3.83 15.23
C SER A 200 40.10 4.77 15.85
N THR A 201 39.68 5.65 16.78
CA THR A 201 40.55 6.57 17.51
C THR A 201 41.19 5.96 18.75
N LYS A 202 40.84 4.73 19.12
CA LYS A 202 41.42 4.05 20.28
C LYS A 202 42.89 3.71 19.96
N PRO A 203 43.86 4.09 20.81
CA PRO A 203 45.26 3.80 20.55
C PRO A 203 45.47 2.28 20.44
N PRO A 204 46.39 1.81 19.58
CA PRO A 204 46.72 0.40 19.51
C PRO A 204 47.15 -0.08 20.89
N ILE A 205 46.63 -1.24 21.30
CA ILE A 205 47.00 -1.87 22.57
C ILE A 205 48.53 -2.01 22.57
N SER A 206 49.18 -1.39 23.55
CA SER A 206 50.63 -1.48 23.72
C SER A 206 51.01 -2.97 23.84
N PRO A 207 52.04 -3.47 23.13
CA PRO A 207 52.45 -4.88 23.19
C PRO A 207 53.00 -5.34 24.56
N ALA A 208 52.84 -4.56 25.62
CA ALA A 208 53.59 -4.71 26.86
C ALA A 208 53.02 -5.74 27.85
N ASP A 209 52.09 -6.63 27.45
CA ASP A 209 51.58 -7.67 28.37
C ASP A 209 51.40 -9.07 27.77
N THR A 210 52.08 -9.37 26.66
CA THR A 210 52.28 -10.76 26.22
C THR A 210 53.74 -11.15 26.44
N SER A 211 54.13 -11.34 27.70
CA SER A 211 55.37 -12.06 27.98
C SER A 211 55.12 -13.57 27.82
N LYS A 212 55.92 -14.16 26.92
CA LYS A 212 56.22 -15.60 26.75
C LYS A 212 55.13 -16.47 26.13
N ASP A 213 55.27 -16.74 24.84
CA ASP A 213 55.54 -18.11 24.41
C ASP A 213 56.25 -18.13 23.04
N ASP A 214 57.32 -18.92 22.95
CA ASP A 214 58.09 -19.12 21.73
C ASP A 214 57.35 -20.13 20.86
N THR A 215 56.40 -19.70 20.03
CA THR A 215 55.93 -20.49 18.89
C THR A 215 55.45 -19.61 17.74
N ASP A 216 56.07 -19.87 16.59
CA ASP A 216 55.41 -19.93 15.29
C ASP A 216 55.38 -18.67 14.40
N LYS A 217 56.34 -18.63 13.45
CA LYS A 217 56.40 -17.63 12.36
C LYS A 217 55.23 -17.78 11.36
N ASP A 218 54.54 -18.91 11.32
CA ASP A 218 53.37 -19.10 10.45
C ASP A 218 52.10 -18.44 11.01
N THR A 219 51.96 -18.35 12.33
CA THR A 219 50.84 -17.63 12.96
C THR A 219 50.92 -16.12 12.74
N THR A 220 52.12 -15.54 12.72
CA THR A 220 52.31 -14.10 12.43
C THR A 220 51.94 -13.73 10.99
N ASN A 221 52.22 -14.61 10.02
CA ASN A 221 51.84 -14.38 8.62
C ASN A 221 50.33 -14.57 8.40
N ALA A 222 49.71 -15.56 9.07
CA ALA A 222 48.27 -15.76 9.05
C ALA A 222 47.51 -14.60 9.73
N ALA A 223 48.00 -14.12 10.88
CA ALA A 223 47.44 -12.96 11.57
C ALA A 223 47.58 -11.67 10.74
N ALA A 224 48.71 -11.48 10.06
CA ALA A 224 48.91 -10.35 9.16
C ALA A 224 48.01 -10.42 7.91
N ALA A 225 47.73 -11.61 7.39
CA ALA A 225 46.79 -11.82 6.29
C ALA A 225 45.33 -11.56 6.72
N ALA A 226 44.94 -12.03 7.91
CA ALA A 226 43.64 -11.78 8.51
C ALA A 226 43.42 -10.27 8.79
N ALA A 227 44.44 -9.57 9.31
CA ALA A 227 44.38 -8.13 9.53
C ALA A 227 44.24 -7.34 8.21
N LYS A 228 44.92 -7.77 7.13
CA LYS A 228 44.75 -7.17 5.80
C LYS A 228 43.38 -7.45 5.19
N ALA A 229 42.79 -8.62 5.46
CA ALA A 229 41.43 -8.96 5.04
C ALA A 229 40.38 -8.10 5.78
N ASP A 230 40.49 -7.98 7.10
CA ASP A 230 39.64 -7.11 7.92
C ASP A 230 39.76 -5.63 7.48
N LEU A 231 40.99 -5.16 7.20
CA LEU A 231 41.19 -3.79 6.69
C LEU A 231 40.56 -3.58 5.30
N ARG A 232 40.55 -4.60 4.44
CA ARG A 232 39.89 -4.55 3.13
C ARG A 232 38.37 -4.53 3.26
N GLU A 233 37.79 -5.34 4.16
CA GLU A 233 36.37 -5.32 4.46
C GLU A 233 35.93 -3.99 5.06
N ARG A 234 36.69 -3.43 6.02
CA ARG A 234 36.44 -2.10 6.59
C ARG A 234 36.52 -0.99 5.55
N ARG A 235 37.48 -1.06 4.61
CA ARG A 235 37.54 -0.12 3.47
C ARG A 235 36.36 -0.27 2.54
N ALA A 236 35.91 -1.49 2.23
CA ALA A 236 34.74 -1.73 1.40
C ALA A 236 33.46 -1.20 2.07
N ALA A 237 33.30 -1.41 3.37
CA ALA A 237 32.20 -0.89 4.17
C ALA A 237 32.19 0.65 4.22
N MET A 238 33.35 1.28 4.41
CA MET A 238 33.46 2.75 4.36
C MET A 238 33.17 3.33 2.98
N LEU A 239 33.63 2.68 1.90
CA LEU A 239 33.33 3.11 0.53
C LEU A 239 31.85 2.96 0.21
N TRP A 240 31.22 1.90 0.71
CA TRP A 240 29.77 1.70 0.63
C TRP A 240 29.01 2.79 1.39
N GLU A 241 29.36 3.05 2.66
CA GLU A 241 28.73 4.13 3.45
C GLU A 241 28.87 5.48 2.75
N ARG A 242 30.08 5.86 2.29
CA ARG A 242 30.30 7.10 1.54
C ARG A 242 29.51 7.19 0.24
N ARG A 243 29.13 6.06 -0.35
CA ARG A 243 28.28 6.02 -1.54
C ARG A 243 26.82 6.27 -1.16
N VAL A 244 26.36 5.64 -0.07
CA VAL A 244 25.01 5.83 0.49
C VAL A 244 24.79 7.27 0.95
N THR A 245 25.74 7.89 1.66
CA THR A 245 25.62 9.29 2.08
C THR A 245 25.60 10.26 0.91
N ARG A 246 26.41 10.02 -0.14
CA ARG A 246 26.39 10.87 -1.33
C ARG A 246 25.06 10.79 -2.08
N LEU A 247 24.47 9.59 -2.16
CA LEU A 247 23.18 9.38 -2.80
C LEU A 247 22.04 10.01 -1.97
N SER A 248 22.10 9.96 -0.64
CA SER A 248 21.10 10.62 0.21
C SER A 248 21.20 12.15 0.10
N GLU A 249 22.40 12.73 0.05
CA GLU A 249 22.61 14.16 -0.18
C GLU A 249 22.13 14.61 -1.57
N GLN A 250 22.39 13.80 -2.61
CA GLN A 250 21.89 14.07 -3.96
C GLN A 250 20.36 13.99 -4.05
N HIS A 251 19.72 13.05 -3.37
CA HIS A 251 18.26 12.97 -3.33
C HIS A 251 17.61 14.12 -2.56
N VAL A 252 18.22 14.57 -1.46
CA VAL A 252 17.77 15.77 -0.72
C VAL A 252 17.94 17.03 -1.59
N PHE A 253 19.04 17.11 -2.35
CA PHE A 253 19.29 18.23 -3.27
C PHE A 253 18.31 18.24 -4.45
N MET A 254 18.05 17.09 -5.08
CA MET A 254 17.11 16.96 -6.21
C MET A 254 15.65 17.16 -5.78
N ALA A 255 15.25 16.68 -4.60
CA ALA A 255 13.93 16.93 -4.03
C ALA A 255 13.74 18.40 -3.60
N GLY A 256 14.83 19.10 -3.25
CA GLY A 256 14.82 20.54 -3.00
C GLY A 256 14.71 21.37 -4.28
N GLN A 257 15.28 20.91 -5.40
CA GLN A 257 15.23 21.59 -6.69
C GLN A 257 13.89 21.42 -7.44
N THR A 258 13.18 20.31 -7.25
CA THR A 258 11.84 20.12 -7.84
C THR A 258 10.74 20.89 -7.12
N LEU A 259 11.00 21.42 -5.93
CA LEU A 259 10.07 22.28 -5.18
C LEU A 259 10.18 23.78 -5.55
N TRP A 260 11.16 24.17 -6.36
CA TRP A 260 11.46 25.57 -6.73
C TRP A 260 11.89 25.71 -8.20
N LEU A 261 11.13 25.12 -9.11
CA LEU A 261 11.12 25.58 -10.50
C LEU A 261 9.67 26.02 -10.82
N PRO A 262 9.47 27.25 -11.34
CA PRO A 262 8.15 27.79 -11.65
C PRO A 262 7.43 27.02 -12.77
#